data_AF-A0A415EPC3-F1
#
_entry.id   AF-A0A415EPC3-F1
#
_cell.length_a   1.000
_cell.length_b   1.000
_cell.length_c   1.000
_cell.angle_alpha   90.00
_cell.angle_beta   90.00
_cell.angle_gamma   90.00
#
_symmetry.space_group_name_H-M   'P 1'
#
loop_
_entity.id
_entity.type
_entity.pdbx_description
1 polymer ?
#
loop_
_entity_poly.entity_id
_entity_poly.type
_entity_poly.pdbx_seq_one_letter_code
_entity_poly.pdbx_strand_id
1 'polypeptide(L)'
;MRNKEQFIKDFEAVATPEIVKEVDSVEDAAHTMHHTGGTIYQLIAPFTKGNKPVSFKFEIKQREKTDDPTEKIDDFYYVGMEE
;
A
#
# COMPACT_ATOMS: atom_id res chain seq x y z
N MET A 1 4.18 5.94 -5.07
CA MET A 1 3.38 6.00 -3.83
C MET A 1 3.74 7.25 -3.03
N ARG A 2 2.75 8.08 -2.70
CA ARG A 2 2.85 9.20 -1.77
C ARG A 2 2.59 8.72 -0.34
N ASN A 3 3.20 9.38 0.64
CA ASN A 3 3.15 8.99 2.06
C ASN A 3 3.69 7.59 2.37
N LYS A 4 4.62 7.09 1.53
CA LYS A 4 5.24 5.77 1.72
C LYS A 4 5.91 5.59 3.08
N GLU A 5 6.48 6.65 3.66
CA GLU A 5 7.11 6.59 4.99
C GLU A 5 6.11 6.32 6.11
N GLN A 6 4.90 6.89 6.01
CA GLN A 6 3.84 6.63 6.97
C GLN A 6 3.31 5.20 6.82
N PHE A 7 3.15 4.74 5.57
CA PHE A 7 2.77 3.37 5.28
C PHE A 7 3.79 2.37 5.85
N ILE A 8 5.09 2.59 5.61
CA ILE A 8 6.15 1.73 6.15
C ILE A 8 6.05 1.66 7.68
N LYS A 9 5.90 2.81 8.37
CA LYS A 9 5.75 2.83 9.83
C LYS A 9 4.54 2.04 10.32
N ASP A 10 3.38 2.24 9.70
CA ASP A 10 2.16 1.53 10.08
C ASP A 10 2.28 0.02 9.79
N PHE A 11 2.89 -0.33 8.65
CA PHE A 11 3.18 -1.71 8.28
C PHE A 11 4.11 -2.37 9.30
N GLU A 12 5.25 -1.77 9.62
CA GLU A 12 6.20 -2.31 10.61
C GLU A 12 5.61 -2.37 12.03
N ALA A 13 4.65 -1.51 12.36
CA ALA A 13 3.94 -1.54 13.63
C ALA A 13 3.12 -2.83 13.78
N VAL A 14 2.41 -3.25 12.72
CA VAL A 14 1.50 -4.40 12.76
C VAL A 14 2.08 -5.69 12.18
N ALA A 15 3.03 -5.63 11.25
CA ALA A 15 3.60 -6.78 10.55
C ALA A 15 4.63 -7.51 11.41
N THR A 16 4.75 -8.82 11.24
CA THR A 16 5.79 -9.59 11.94
C THR A 16 7.18 -9.16 11.46
N PRO A 17 8.20 -9.17 12.35
CA PRO A 17 9.55 -8.73 12.01
C PRO A 17 10.23 -9.59 10.93
N GLU A 18 9.72 -10.82 10.70
CA GLU A 18 10.16 -11.70 9.63
C GLU A 18 9.80 -11.11 8.26
N ILE A 19 8.53 -10.74 8.08
CA ILE A 19 8.02 -10.17 6.82
C ILE A 19 8.63 -8.79 6.55
N VAL A 20 8.74 -7.94 7.58
CA VAL A 20 9.39 -6.62 7.46
C VAL A 20 10.83 -6.72 6.92
N LYS A 21 11.54 -7.82 7.20
CA LYS A 21 12.91 -8.04 6.69
C LYS A 21 12.96 -8.76 5.36
N GLU A 22 11.96 -9.57 5.05
CA GLU A 22 11.94 -10.44 3.88
C GLU A 22 11.36 -9.74 2.64
N VAL A 23 10.39 -8.84 2.82
CA VAL A 23 9.69 -8.18 1.71
C VAL A 23 9.73 -6.65 1.82
N ASP A 24 9.84 -5.98 0.67
CA ASP A 24 9.61 -4.54 0.59
C ASP A 24 8.10 -4.30 0.49
N SER A 25 7.50 -3.85 1.60
CA SER A 25 6.05 -3.65 1.69
C SER A 25 5.54 -2.59 0.72
N VAL A 26 6.37 -1.61 0.34
CA VAL A 26 5.97 -0.55 -0.59
C VAL A 26 5.87 -1.09 -2.00
N GLU A 27 6.87 -1.86 -2.43
CA GLU A 27 6.85 -2.50 -3.75
C GLU A 27 5.73 -3.56 -3.84
N ASP A 28 5.57 -4.39 -2.81
CA ASP A 28 4.53 -5.42 -2.75
C ASP A 28 3.12 -4.80 -2.78
N ALA A 29 2.88 -3.75 -1.99
CA ALA A 29 1.62 -3.03 -2.00
C ALA A 29 1.37 -2.34 -3.35
N ALA A 30 2.38 -1.69 -3.92
CA ALA A 30 2.25 -1.03 -5.22
C ALA A 30 1.92 -2.03 -6.33
N HIS A 31 2.61 -3.18 -6.38
CA HIS A 31 2.35 -4.26 -7.32
C HIS A 31 0.93 -4.82 -7.16
N THR A 32 0.51 -5.10 -5.92
CA THR A 32 -0.82 -5.61 -5.61
C THR A 32 -1.91 -4.63 -6.04
N MET A 33 -1.76 -3.34 -5.72
CA MET A 33 -2.72 -2.30 -6.09
C MET A 33 -2.79 -2.10 -7.61
N HIS A 34 -1.65 -2.12 -8.31
CA HIS A 34 -1.61 -2.06 -9.77
C HIS A 34 -2.32 -3.26 -10.41
N HIS A 35 -2.09 -4.46 -9.88
CA HIS A 35 -2.67 -5.68 -10.45
C HIS A 35 -4.18 -5.77 -10.20
N THR A 36 -4.61 -5.43 -8.98
CA THR A 36 -6.03 -5.51 -8.58
C THR A 36 -6.85 -4.31 -9.04
N GLY A 37 -6.21 -3.19 -9.38
CA GLY A 37 -6.87 -1.89 -9.53
C GLY A 37 -7.49 -1.39 -8.22
N GLY A 38 -7.14 -2.03 -7.09
CA GLY A 38 -7.70 -1.77 -5.79
C GLY A 38 -6.95 -0.67 -5.05
N THR A 39 -7.67 0.01 -4.16
CA THR A 39 -7.09 1.02 -3.27
C THR A 39 -6.87 0.49 -1.85
N ILE A 40 -6.96 -0.82 -1.66
CA ILE A 40 -6.84 -1.49 -0.37
C ILE A 40 -5.80 -2.59 -0.51
N TYR A 41 -4.76 -2.50 0.31
CA TYR A 41 -3.77 -3.56 0.47
C TYR A 41 -4.03 -4.27 1.79
N GLN A 42 -4.27 -5.58 1.76
CA GLN A 42 -4.60 -6.34 2.96
C GLN A 42 -3.45 -7.25 3.35
N LEU A 43 -2.90 -7.04 4.54
CA LEU A 43 -1.94 -7.94 5.16
C LEU A 43 -2.70 -9.04 5.89
N ILE A 44 -2.50 -10.29 5.50
CA ILE A 44 -3.21 -11.43 6.09
C ILE A 44 -2.77 -11.69 7.53
N ALA A 45 -3.69 -12.21 8.35
CA ALA A 45 -3.49 -12.52 9.77
C ALA A 45 -2.12 -13.15 10.13
N PRO A 46 -1.63 -14.23 9.48
CA PRO A 46 -0.38 -14.87 9.90
C PRO A 46 0.86 -13.97 9.73
N PHE A 47 0.78 -12.90 8.94
CA PHE A 47 1.86 -11.94 8.75
C PHE A 47 1.76 -10.72 9.67
N THR A 48 0.79 -10.70 10.58
CA THR A 48 0.58 -9.64 11.55
C THR A 48 0.92 -10.11 12.97
N LYS A 49 1.48 -9.22 13.80
CA LYS A 49 1.73 -9.48 15.22
C LYS A 49 0.44 -9.81 15.99
N GLY A 50 -0.68 -9.24 15.55
CA GLY A 50 -2.00 -9.44 16.17
C GLY A 50 -2.72 -10.72 15.73
N ASN A 51 -2.16 -11.47 14.77
CA ASN A 51 -2.81 -12.60 14.10
C ASN A 51 -4.22 -12.25 13.58
N LYS A 52 -4.38 -11.02 13.08
CA LYS A 52 -5.61 -10.46 12.52
C LYS A 52 -5.31 -9.77 11.20
N PRO A 53 -6.17 -9.88 10.18
CA PRO A 53 -5.92 -9.19 8.93
C PRO A 53 -5.92 -7.67 9.16
N VAL A 54 -4.97 -6.96 8.59
CA VAL A 54 -4.90 -5.49 8.64
C VAL A 54 -5.04 -4.94 7.22
N SER A 55 -5.89 -3.95 7.04
CA SER A 55 -6.14 -3.33 5.73
C SER A 55 -5.51 -1.95 5.68
N PHE A 56 -4.66 -1.73 4.69
CA PHE A 56 -4.04 -0.45 4.42
C PHE A 56 -4.81 0.24 3.29
N LYS A 57 -5.38 1.41 3.59
CA LYS A 57 -6.17 2.20 2.65
C LYS A 57 -5.28 3.19 1.92
N PHE A 58 -5.49 3.22 0.61
CA PHE A 58 -4.90 4.15 -0.32
C PHE A 58 -6.02 4.91 -1.04
N GLU A 59 -5.64 6.03 -1.63
CA GLU A 59 -6.45 6.81 -2.55
C GLU A 59 -5.71 6.87 -3.87
N ILE A 60 -6.38 6.50 -4.97
CA ILE A 60 -5.85 6.72 -6.32
C ILE A 60 -6.33 8.09 -6.78
N LYS A 61 -5.40 8.99 -7.03
CA LYS A 61 -5.68 10.26 -7.69
C LYS A 61 -5.18 10.20 -9.12
N GLN A 62 -6.11 10.20 -10.05
CA GLN A 62 -5.79 10.29 -11.46
C GLN A 62 -5.33 11.71 -11.79
N ARG A 63 -4.15 11.85 -12.38
CA ARG A 63 -3.68 13.11 -12.96
C ARG A 63 -3.44 12.96 -14.45
N GLU A 64 -3.70 14.02 -15.19
CA GLU A 64 -3.34 14.10 -16.59
C GLU A 64 -1.81 14.13 -16.71
N LYS A 65 -1.25 13.34 -17.64
CA LYS A 65 0.16 13.41 -17.96
C LYS A 65 0.42 14.73 -18.67
N THR A 66 1.46 15.45 -18.23
CA THR A 66 1.80 16.78 -18.78
C THR A 66 2.18 16.71 -20.28
N ASP A 67 2.56 15.52 -20.75
CA ASP A 67 3.02 15.27 -22.13
C ASP A 67 1.88 14.84 -23.06
N ASP A 68 0.88 14.10 -22.55
CA ASP A 68 -0.26 13.59 -23.32
C ASP A 68 -1.55 13.64 -22.46
N PRO A 69 -2.51 14.52 -22.77
CA PRO A 69 -3.74 14.68 -21.99
C PRO A 69 -4.67 13.46 -22.04
N THR A 70 -4.40 12.49 -22.92
CA THR A 70 -5.13 11.22 -23.00
C THR A 70 -4.60 10.15 -22.04
N GLU A 71 -3.37 10.31 -21.53
CA GLU A 71 -2.80 9.38 -20.56
C GLU A 71 -3.09 9.87 -19.12
N LYS A 72 -3.78 9.03 -18.36
CA LYS A 72 -4.01 9.24 -16.92
C LYS A 72 -2.93 8.49 -16.16
N ILE A 73 -2.26 9.18 -15.25
CA ILE A 73 -1.34 8.56 -14.28
C ILE A 73 -2.12 8.38 -12.98
N ASP A 74 -2.14 7.15 -12.48
CA ASP A 74 -2.70 6.81 -11.19
C ASP A 74 -1.64 7.07 -10.10
N ASP A 75 -1.82 8.14 -9.32
CA ASP A 75 -0.96 8.47 -8.20
C ASP A 75 -1.56 7.88 -6.91
N PHE A 76 -0.89 6.88 -6.34
CA PHE A 76 -1.33 6.19 -5.12
C PHE A 76 -0.91 6.98 -3.87
N TYR A 77 -1.89 7.45 -3.11
CA TYR A 77 -1.72 8.15 -1.83
C TYR A 77 -2.08 7.24 -0.68
N TYR A 78 -1.15 6.99 0.23
CA TYR A 78 -1.48 6.28 1.46
C TYR A 78 -2.31 7.17 2.41
N VAL A 79 -3.45 6.63 2.86
CA VAL A 79 -4.42 7.33 3.72
C VAL A 79 -4.24 6.91 5.19
N GLY A 80 -4.07 5.61 5.44
CA GLY A 80 -3.98 5.06 6.78
C GLY A 80 -4.29 3.56 6.82
N MET A 81 -4.13 2.95 7.98
CA MET A 81 -4.48 1.56 8.24
C MET A 81 -5.84 1.44 8.95
N GLU A 82 -6.52 0.32 8.72
CA GLU A 82 -7.76 -0.09 9.37
C GLU A 82 -7.58 -1.55 9.86
N GLU A 83 -7.69 -1.73 11.18
CA GLU A 83 -7.55 -3.02 11.89
C GLU A 83 -8.88 -3.76 12.06
#